data_AF-A0A1M5U177-F1
#
_entry.id   AF-A0A1M5U177-F1
#
_cell.length_a   1.000
_cell.length_b   1.000
_cell.length_c   1.000
_cell.angle_alpha   90.00
_cell.angle_beta   90.00
_cell.angle_gamma   90.00
#
_symmetry.space_group_name_H-M   'P 1'
#
loop_
_entity.id
_entity.type
_entity.pdbx_description
1 polymer ?
#
loop_
_entity_poly.entity_id
_entity_poly.type
_entity_poly.pdbx_seq_one_letter_code
_entity_poly.pdbx_strand_id
1 'polypeptide(L)'
;MNEFKINSENKEKELEDQLKKLPKEKRKIWRLIAVGIIMPFIGPYIPMRKGMLVDRMGYQDSVLMFFAIFLIAIPAGCYMHFQKINNEIFDIECQLENLKQQNKQKIEREIVE
;
A
#
# COMPACT_ATOMS: atom_id res chain seq x y z
N MET A 1 34.09 21.68 0.05
CA MET A 1 32.66 21.45 -0.25
C MET A 1 32.43 19.96 -0.04
N ASN A 2 31.89 19.58 1.13
CA ASN A 2 31.98 18.20 1.65
C ASN A 2 31.13 17.21 0.86
N GLU A 3 31.73 16.10 0.41
CA GLU A 3 31.05 14.93 -0.18
C GLU A 3 29.84 14.46 0.65
N PHE A 4 29.89 14.68 1.97
CA PHE A 4 28.80 14.38 2.90
C PHE A 4 27.51 15.17 2.64
N LYS A 5 27.63 16.44 2.23
CA LYS A 5 26.46 17.29 1.93
C LYS A 5 25.71 16.78 0.70
N ILE A 6 26.48 16.34 -0.31
CA ILE A 6 25.98 15.74 -1.54
C ILE A 6 25.32 14.39 -1.27
N ASN A 7 25.89 13.58 -0.36
CA ASN A 7 25.31 12.29 0.03
C ASN A 7 24.02 12.44 0.85
N SER A 8 23.97 13.43 1.75
CA SER A 8 22.77 13.79 2.51
C SER A 8 21.62 14.26 1.61
N GLU A 9 21.89 15.16 0.66
CA GLU A 9 20.90 15.64 -0.32
C GLU A 9 20.40 14.53 -1.25
N ASN A 10 21.29 13.61 -1.66
CA ASN A 10 20.88 12.47 -2.48
C ASN A 10 19.96 11.51 -1.72
N LYS A 11 20.22 11.26 -0.43
CA LYS A 11 19.34 10.42 0.41
C LYS A 11 17.99 11.08 0.67
N GLU A 12 17.94 12.39 0.90
CA GLU A 12 16.66 13.12 1.03
C GLU A 12 15.84 13.03 -0.25
N LYS A 13 16.45 13.21 -1.43
CA LYS A 13 15.78 13.04 -2.72
C LYS A 13 15.27 11.62 -2.94
N GLU A 14 16.03 10.61 -2.52
CA GLU A 14 15.63 9.21 -2.65
C GLU A 14 14.43 8.87 -1.75
N LEU A 15 14.39 9.43 -0.53
CA LEU A 15 13.25 9.33 0.40
C LEU A 15 12.02 10.07 -0.15
N GLU A 16 12.18 11.25 -0.75
CA GLU A 16 11.09 11.97 -1.43
C GLU A 16 10.54 11.19 -2.64
N ASP A 17 11.41 10.53 -3.42
CA ASP A 17 10.99 9.72 -4.57
C ASP A 17 10.27 8.44 -4.13
N GLN A 18 10.65 7.86 -2.99
CA GLN A 18 9.90 6.77 -2.35
C GLN A 18 8.53 7.27 -1.88
N LEU A 19 8.45 8.48 -1.32
CA LEU A 19 7.19 9.11 -0.93
C LEU A 19 6.27 9.36 -2.15
N LYS A 20 6.84 9.76 -3.29
CA LYS A 20 6.12 9.91 -4.57
C LYS A 20 5.71 8.59 -5.22
N LYS A 21 6.31 7.45 -4.85
CA LYS A 21 5.86 6.13 -5.31
C LYS A 21 4.66 5.58 -4.55
N LEU A 22 4.44 5.98 -3.29
CA LEU A 22 3.26 5.61 -2.48
C LEU A 22 1.89 5.82 -3.16
N PRO A 23 1.61 6.91 -3.92
CA PRO A 23 0.35 7.03 -4.66
C PRO A 23 0.17 5.96 -5.75
N LYS A 24 1.26 5.38 -6.30
CA LYS A 24 1.17 4.24 -7.24
C LYS A 24 0.74 2.96 -6.53
N GLU A 25 1.06 2.78 -5.26
CA GLU A 25 0.56 1.66 -4.45
C GLU A 25 -0.93 1.83 -4.11
N LYS A 26 -1.39 3.05 -3.82
CA LYS A 26 -2.84 3.34 -3.70
C LYS A 26 -3.63 2.98 -4.97
N ARG A 27 -2.99 3.02 -6.14
CA ARG A 27 -3.60 2.56 -7.41
C ARG A 27 -3.87 1.05 -7.43
N LYS A 28 -3.10 0.22 -6.72
CA LYS A 28 -3.41 -1.22 -6.53
C LYS A 28 -4.66 -1.42 -5.69
N ILE A 29 -4.86 -0.58 -4.65
CA ILE A 29 -6.08 -0.61 -3.82
C ILE A 29 -7.30 -0.28 -4.68
N TRP A 30 -7.22 0.72 -5.55
CA TRP A 30 -8.28 1.02 -6.52
C TRP A 30 -8.59 -0.15 -7.45
N ARG A 31 -7.58 -0.94 -7.85
CA ARG A 31 -7.79 -2.16 -8.64
C ARG A 31 -8.50 -3.25 -7.84
N LEU A 32 -8.14 -3.44 -6.56
CA LEU A 32 -8.80 -4.40 -5.66
C LEU A 32 -10.27 -4.02 -5.41
N ILE A 33 -10.55 -2.73 -5.20
CA ILE A 33 -11.91 -2.20 -5.05
C ILE A 33 -12.70 -2.40 -6.36
N ALA A 34 -12.11 -2.06 -7.52
CA ALA A 34 -12.76 -2.25 -8.81
C ALA A 34 -13.09 -3.72 -9.09
N VAL A 35 -12.15 -4.64 -8.81
CA VAL A 35 -12.40 -6.08 -8.92
C VAL A 35 -13.47 -6.52 -7.93
N GLY A 36 -13.41 -6.10 -6.67
CA GLY A 36 -14.41 -6.44 -5.66
C GLY A 36 -15.83 -5.96 -5.96
N ILE A 37 -15.99 -4.88 -6.73
CA ILE A 37 -17.30 -4.39 -7.18
C ILE A 37 -17.80 -5.14 -8.43
N ILE A 38 -16.90 -5.48 -9.36
CA ILE A 38 -17.27 -6.11 -10.64
C ILE A 38 -17.48 -7.63 -10.50
N MET A 39 -16.65 -8.27 -9.69
CA MET A 39 -16.58 -9.72 -9.55
C MET A 39 -17.81 -10.39 -8.90
N PRO A 40 -18.64 -9.75 -8.04
CA PRO A 40 -19.93 -10.30 -7.65
C PRO A 40 -20.93 -10.42 -8.81
N PHE A 41 -20.79 -9.61 -9.87
CA PHE A 41 -21.68 -9.65 -11.03
C PHE A 41 -21.22 -10.67 -12.08
N ILE A 42 -19.90 -10.83 -12.25
CA ILE A 42 -19.33 -11.77 -13.23
C ILE A 42 -19.11 -13.16 -12.61
N GLY A 43 -18.79 -13.22 -11.31
CA GLY A 43 -18.47 -14.44 -10.56
C GLY A 43 -19.53 -15.54 -10.65
N PRO A 44 -20.84 -15.24 -10.57
CA PRO A 44 -21.91 -16.22 -10.72
C PRO A 44 -21.93 -16.93 -12.09
N TYR A 45 -21.43 -16.28 -13.13
CA TYR A 45 -21.34 -16.81 -14.50
C TYR A 45 -20.06 -17.60 -14.77
N ILE A 46 -19.10 -17.62 -13.84
CA ILE A 46 -17.89 -18.41 -14.00
C ILE A 46 -18.25 -19.89 -13.87
N PRO A 47 -17.99 -20.72 -14.91
CA PRO A 47 -18.31 -22.13 -14.87
C PRO A 47 -17.38 -22.83 -13.87
N MET A 48 -17.95 -23.34 -12.78
CA MET A 48 -17.21 -24.24 -11.89
C MET A 48 -17.21 -25.66 -12.47
N ARG A 49 -16.34 -26.54 -11.93
CA ARG A 49 -16.23 -27.98 -12.27
C ARG A 49 -17.55 -28.77 -12.28
N LYS A 50 -18.61 -28.17 -11.77
CA LYS A 50 -19.91 -28.76 -11.47
C LYS A 50 -21.07 -27.99 -12.16
N GLY A 51 -20.78 -27.02 -13.04
CA GLY A 51 -21.77 -26.13 -13.69
C GLY A 51 -21.66 -24.68 -13.21
N MET A 52 -22.43 -23.77 -13.80
CA MET A 52 -22.48 -22.37 -13.36
C MET A 52 -23.14 -22.27 -11.98
N LEU A 53 -22.65 -21.37 -11.12
CA LEU A 53 -23.26 -21.11 -9.81
C LEU A 53 -24.71 -20.65 -9.95
N VAL A 54 -24.96 -19.84 -10.99
CA VAL A 54 -26.27 -19.31 -11.34
C VAL A 54 -27.32 -20.40 -11.57
N ASP A 55 -26.92 -21.53 -12.17
CA ASP A 55 -27.83 -22.64 -12.48
C ASP A 55 -28.18 -23.48 -11.25
N ARG A 56 -27.37 -23.39 -10.19
CA ARG A 56 -27.50 -24.23 -8.99
C ARG A 56 -28.23 -23.54 -7.84
N MET A 57 -27.96 -22.25 -7.65
CA MET A 57 -28.49 -21.46 -6.53
C MET A 57 -29.36 -20.29 -7.01
N GLY A 58 -29.45 -20.04 -8.31
CA GLY A 58 -30.06 -18.82 -8.83
C GLY A 58 -29.12 -17.62 -8.76
N TYR A 59 -29.43 -16.61 -9.56
CA TYR A 59 -28.61 -15.40 -9.69
C TYR A 59 -28.54 -14.59 -8.40
N GLN A 60 -29.70 -14.37 -7.75
CA GLN A 60 -29.78 -13.58 -6.52
C GLN A 60 -28.92 -14.15 -5.39
N ASP A 61 -29.05 -15.44 -5.11
CA ASP A 61 -28.30 -16.08 -4.02
C ASP A 61 -26.80 -16.15 -4.31
N SER A 62 -26.43 -16.35 -5.59
CA SER A 62 -25.02 -16.33 -6.01
C SER A 62 -24.37 -14.95 -5.81
N VAL A 63 -25.07 -13.88 -6.21
CA VAL A 63 -24.59 -12.50 -6.03
C VAL A 63 -24.46 -12.16 -4.55
N LEU A 64 -25.45 -12.53 -3.72
CA LEU A 64 -25.43 -12.34 -2.27
C LEU A 64 -24.23 -13.03 -1.61
N MET A 65 -23.93 -14.26 -2.02
CA MET A 65 -22.79 -15.01 -1.50
C MET A 65 -21.46 -14.32 -1.82
N PHE A 66 -21.25 -13.90 -3.07
CA PHE A 66 -20.06 -13.14 -3.44
C PHE A 66 -19.97 -11.81 -2.71
N PHE A 67 -21.10 -11.11 -2.55
CA PHE A 67 -21.15 -9.85 -1.83
C PHE A 67 -20.74 -10.00 -0.35
N ALA A 68 -21.23 -11.06 0.31
CA ALA A 68 -20.85 -11.38 1.69
C ALA A 68 -19.35 -11.69 1.82
N ILE A 69 -18.77 -12.42 0.86
CA ILE A 69 -17.33 -12.70 0.84
C ILE A 69 -16.53 -11.41 0.65
N PHE A 70 -16.95 -10.54 -0.28
CA PHE A 70 -16.26 -9.28 -0.55
C PHE A 70 -16.37 -8.28 0.60
N LEU A 71 -17.47 -8.29 1.35
CA LEU A 71 -17.64 -7.49 2.57
C LEU A 71 -16.57 -7.78 3.62
N ILE A 72 -16.00 -8.98 3.63
CA ILE A 72 -14.93 -9.37 4.57
C ILE A 72 -13.55 -9.25 3.89
N ALA A 73 -13.42 -9.71 2.66
CA ALA A 73 -12.15 -9.73 1.94
C ALA A 73 -11.63 -8.33 1.59
N ILE A 74 -12.51 -7.39 1.23
CA ILE A 74 -12.10 -6.03 0.84
C ILE A 74 -11.56 -5.26 2.06
N PRO A 75 -12.25 -5.22 3.22
CA PRO A 75 -11.71 -4.55 4.41
C PRO A 75 -10.44 -5.20 4.94
N ALA A 76 -10.35 -6.53 4.96
CA ALA A 76 -9.14 -7.23 5.40
C ALA A 76 -7.94 -6.92 4.48
N GLY A 77 -8.15 -6.97 3.17
CA GLY A 77 -7.14 -6.62 2.18
C GLY A 77 -6.72 -5.15 2.27
N CYS A 78 -7.67 -4.23 2.47
CA CYS A 78 -7.38 -2.81 2.69
C CYS A 78 -6.59 -2.60 3.97
N TYR A 79 -6.98 -3.25 5.08
CA TYR A 79 -6.33 -3.10 6.37
C TYR A 79 -4.87 -3.56 6.33
N MET A 80 -4.59 -4.76 5.80
CA MET A 80 -3.21 -5.24 5.68
C MET A 80 -2.35 -4.31 4.81
N HIS A 81 -2.91 -3.80 3.72
CA HIS A 81 -2.17 -2.93 2.81
C HIS A 81 -1.93 -1.53 3.39
N PHE A 82 -2.92 -0.98 4.11
CA PHE A 82 -2.77 0.29 4.83
C PHE A 82 -1.79 0.18 6.00
N GLN A 83 -1.83 -0.93 6.75
CA GLN A 83 -0.91 -1.14 7.86
C GLN A 83 0.53 -1.25 7.38
N LYS A 84 0.77 -1.93 6.27
CA LYS A 84 2.10 -2.03 5.66
C LYS A 84 2.63 -0.67 5.21
N ILE A 85 1.79 0.13 4.55
CA ILE A 85 2.14 1.49 4.11
C ILE A 85 2.43 2.40 5.31
N ASN A 86 1.61 2.36 6.36
CA ASN A 86 1.86 3.16 7.56
C ASN A 86 3.17 2.80 8.24
N ASN A 87 3.50 1.50 8.32
CA ASN A 87 4.77 1.07 8.90
C ASN A 87 5.97 1.53 8.07
N GLU A 88 5.88 1.47 6.74
CA GLU A 88 6.94 1.97 5.85
C GLU A 88 7.10 3.49 5.97
N ILE A 89 6.00 4.26 6.06
CA ILE A 89 6.04 5.71 6.29
C ILE A 89 6.71 6.04 7.61
N PHE A 90 6.34 5.33 8.69
CA PHE A 90 6.91 5.56 10.01
C PHE A 90 8.40 5.24 10.06
N ASP A 91 8.84 4.16 9.42
CA ASP A 91 10.25 3.81 9.36
C ASP A 91 11.07 4.85 8.57
N ILE A 92 10.51 5.34 7.45
CA ILE A 92 11.10 6.42 6.65
C ILE A 92 11.23 7.73 7.46
N GLU A 93 10.19 8.14 8.18
CA GLU A 93 10.23 9.34 9.02
C GLU A 93 11.27 9.21 10.14
N CYS A 94 11.33 8.05 10.80
CA CYS A 94 12.31 7.77 11.85
C CYS A 94 13.75 7.81 11.31
N GLN A 95 14.00 7.24 10.13
CA GLN A 95 15.31 7.29 9.48
C GLN A 95 15.72 8.72 9.12
N LEU A 96 14.78 9.55 8.65
CA LEU A 96 15.03 10.94 8.28
C LEU A 96 15.35 11.79 9.52
N GLU A 97 14.61 11.60 10.61
CA GLU A 97 14.85 12.31 11.87
C GLU A 97 16.21 11.95 12.49
N ASN A 98 16.59 10.67 12.47
CA ASN A 98 17.91 10.22 12.91
C ASN A 98 19.04 10.80 12.05
N LEU A 99 18.88 10.85 10.73
CA LEU A 99 19.83 11.49 9.81
C LEU A 99 20.01 12.98 10.14
N LYS A 100 18.91 13.67 10.43
CA LYS A 100 18.91 15.09 10.76
C LYS A 100 19.62 15.36 12.10
N GLN A 101 19.40 14.52 13.10
CA GLN A 101 20.10 14.60 14.38
C GLN A 101 21.60 14.30 14.24
N GLN A 102 21.98 13.28 13.46
CA GLN A 102 23.39 12.98 13.21
C GLN A 102 24.11 14.14 12.52
N ASN A 103 23.49 14.74 11.50
CA ASN A 103 24.04 15.93 10.86
C ASN A 103 24.21 17.09 11.85
N LYS A 104 23.22 17.33 12.73
CA LYS A 104 23.30 18.40 13.74
C LYS A 104 24.46 18.18 14.73
N GLN A 105 24.59 16.97 15.28
CA GLN A 105 25.68 16.65 16.21
C GLN A 105 27.06 16.72 15.55
N LYS A 106 27.16 16.42 14.26
CA LYS A 106 28.45 16.45 13.54
C LYS A 106 28.87 17.88 13.21
N ILE A 107 27.92 18.75 12.85
CA ILE A 107 28.16 20.19 12.70
C ILE A 107 28.61 20.81 14.02
N GLU A 108 27.98 20.44 15.15
CA GLU A 108 28.41 20.94 16.46
C GLU A 108 29.83 20.47 16.83
N ARG A 109 30.25 19.27 16.43
CA ARG A 109 31.63 18.81 16.63
C ARG A 109 32.64 19.52 15.72
N GLU A 110 32.31 19.73 14.44
CA GLU A 110 33.18 20.47 13.49
C GLU A 110 33.33 21.96 13.83
N ILE A 111 32.43 22.56 14.62
CA ILE A 111 32.54 23.95 15.08
C ILE A 111 33.40 24.08 16.35
N VAL A 112 33.53 23.00 17.12
CA VAL A 112 34.25 22.97 18.41
C VAL A 112 35.73 22.56 18.25
N GLU A 113 36.09 21.96 17.12
CA GLU A 113 37.47 21.62 16.71
C GLU A 113 38.12 22.76 15.90
#